data_AF-A0A535N0B4-F1
#
_entry.id   AF-A0A535N0B4-F1
#
_cell.length_a   1.000
_cell.length_b   1.000
_cell.length_c   1.000
_cell.angle_alpha   90.00
_cell.angle_beta   90.00
_cell.angle_gamma   90.00
#
_symmetry.space_group_name_H-M   'P 1'
#
loop_
_entity.id
_entity.type
_entity.pdbx_description
1 polymer ?
#
loop_
_entity_poly.entity_id
_entity_poly.type
_entity_poly.pdbx_seq_one_letter_code
_entity_poly.pdbx_strand_id
1 'polypeptide(L)'
;MRPRTIALLIHFPSQQPPRARPEPAYVHKETGRIRPINLDRTDISCARRCWEAGWHQPHSTRGVQIKMESQAAYADLAADLKALLELDQEPVGIAFVKERPQGTDIFEGQVPSSCSFWREAERGVFYAPAEKHFNCAVGAMTMGFNIEPFKQTLMTTVQMMCDCGYIGGGEPEKIPTVKAGHSGIVYGPLKDFPIQADLALLWVKPRQGMLLNEASGGADWSRGSPLPVLGRPACTALPLALAQAQAMLSLGCLGMRTFTEIGSDRMLAVLPGAQLQEIVARLRATVEANRTMAEVYNASKAAFAGTPA
;
A
#
# COMPACT_ATOMS: atom_id res chain seq x y z
N MET A 1 9.34 8.59 39.47
CA MET A 1 9.29 7.67 38.31
C MET A 1 8.37 8.29 37.27
N ARG A 2 8.89 8.67 36.10
CA ARG A 2 8.08 9.24 35.01
C ARG A 2 7.60 8.07 34.13
N PRO A 3 6.28 7.87 33.91
CA PRO A 3 5.79 6.80 33.06
C PRO A 3 6.25 7.03 31.61
N ARG A 4 6.70 5.95 30.96
CA ARG A 4 7.24 5.97 29.60
C ARG A 4 6.09 5.97 28.58
N THR A 5 6.06 7.04 27.77
CA THR A 5 5.40 7.18 26.46
C THR A 5 3.86 7.32 26.46
N ILE A 6 3.39 8.43 25.88
CA ILE A 6 2.01 8.96 25.94
C ILE A 6 1.44 9.04 24.52
N ALA A 7 0.22 8.53 24.29
CA ALA A 7 -0.60 8.86 23.12
C ALA A 7 -1.70 9.85 23.56
N LEU A 8 -1.87 10.95 22.83
CA LEU A 8 -2.91 11.95 23.08
C LEU A 8 -4.17 11.55 22.32
N LEU A 9 -5.28 11.34 23.03
CA LEU A 9 -6.60 11.09 22.46
C LEU A 9 -7.53 12.23 22.90
N ILE A 10 -8.17 12.89 21.93
CA ILE A 10 -9.24 13.84 22.19
C ILE A 10 -10.55 13.08 22.01
N HIS A 11 -11.24 12.79 23.12
CA HIS A 11 -12.53 12.11 23.09
C HIS A 11 -13.64 13.14 22.83
N PHE A 12 -14.52 12.87 21.88
CA PHE A 12 -15.66 13.73 21.56
C PHE A 12 -16.98 12.97 21.83
N PRO A 13 -17.93 13.56 22.59
CA PRO A 13 -19.22 12.92 22.85
C PRO A 13 -20.08 12.86 21.58
N SER A 14 -20.81 11.75 21.42
CA SER A 14 -21.48 11.31 20.19
C SER A 14 -22.79 12.00 19.81
N GLN A 15 -23.19 13.10 20.48
CA GLN A 15 -24.47 13.77 20.20
C GLN A 15 -24.28 15.24 19.78
N GLN A 16 -24.96 15.63 18.70
CA GLN A 16 -25.04 17.01 18.23
C GLN A 16 -26.32 17.71 18.73
N PRO A 17 -26.24 18.99 19.15
CA PRO A 17 -25.02 19.79 19.29
C PRO A 17 -24.32 19.50 20.64
N PRO A 18 -22.97 19.40 20.67
CA PRO A 18 -22.25 19.06 21.90
C PRO A 18 -22.27 20.24 22.87
N ARG A 19 -22.95 20.09 24.01
CA ARG A 19 -22.93 21.09 25.10
C ARG A 19 -21.63 21.06 25.93
N ALA A 20 -20.78 20.05 25.77
CA ALA A 20 -19.54 19.87 26.53
C ALA A 20 -18.29 20.21 25.70
N ARG A 21 -17.31 20.88 26.32
CA ARG A 21 -16.00 21.17 25.71
C ARG A 21 -15.18 19.87 25.58
N PRO A 22 -14.38 19.68 24.51
CA PRO A 22 -13.48 18.54 24.40
C PRO A 22 -12.38 18.62 25.46
N GLU A 23 -12.19 17.54 26.22
CA GLU A 23 -11.13 17.43 27.23
C GLU A 23 -10.02 16.50 26.73
N PRO A 24 -8.75 16.96 26.69
CA PRO A 24 -7.63 16.11 26.28
C PRO A 24 -7.34 15.04 27.34
N ALA A 25 -7.09 13.80 26.90
CA ALA A 25 -6.74 12.68 27.77
C ALA A 25 -5.57 11.87 27.21
N TYR A 26 -4.87 11.11 28.07
CA TYR A 26 -3.92 10.09 27.64
C TYR A 26 -4.35 8.68 28.03
N VAL A 27 -3.87 7.69 27.28
CA VAL A 27 -4.06 6.26 27.55
C VAL A 27 -2.76 5.66 28.09
N HIS A 28 -2.85 4.96 29.22
CA HIS A 28 -1.70 4.28 29.80
C HIS A 28 -1.40 2.98 29.04
N LYS A 29 -0.22 2.87 28.40
CA LYS A 29 0.14 1.75 27.51
C LYS A 29 0.00 0.36 28.16
N GLU A 30 0.29 0.25 29.46
CA GLU A 30 0.28 -1.04 30.17
C GLU A 30 -1.11 -1.45 30.66
N THR A 31 -2.05 -0.51 30.82
CA THR A 31 -3.34 -0.79 31.48
C THR A 31 -4.56 -0.40 30.66
N GLY A 32 -4.38 0.30 29.53
CA GLY A 32 -5.47 0.82 28.70
C GLY A 32 -6.32 1.90 29.37
N ARG A 33 -5.99 2.34 30.58
CA ARG A 33 -6.78 3.33 31.33
C ARG A 33 -6.60 4.74 30.78
N ILE A 34 -7.72 5.45 30.61
CA ILE A 34 -7.79 6.85 30.14
C ILE A 34 -7.73 7.80 31.34
N ARG A 35 -6.91 8.87 31.28
CA ARG A 35 -6.89 9.94 32.29
C ARG A 35 -6.87 11.36 31.69
N PRO A 36 -7.55 12.36 32.31
CA PRO A 36 -7.55 13.75 31.83
C PRO A 36 -6.17 14.42 31.91
N ILE A 37 -5.87 15.33 30.98
CA ILE A 37 -4.66 16.16 30.97
C ILE A 37 -5.00 17.58 31.42
N ASN A 38 -4.19 18.13 32.32
CA ASN A 38 -4.16 19.56 32.60
C ASN A 38 -3.16 20.22 31.64
N LEU A 39 -3.60 20.66 30.45
CA LEU A 39 -2.77 21.39 29.49
C LEU A 39 -2.74 22.88 29.83
N ASP A 40 -1.63 23.56 29.53
CA ASP A 40 -1.60 25.02 29.63
C ASP A 40 -2.40 25.69 28.49
N ARG A 41 -2.68 27.00 28.62
CA ARG A 41 -3.49 27.77 27.66
C ARG A 41 -2.86 27.88 26.26
N THR A 42 -1.53 27.84 26.16
CA THR A 42 -0.81 27.94 24.88
C THR A 42 -0.90 26.65 24.08
N ASP A 43 -0.87 25.48 24.73
CA ASP A 43 -1.02 24.18 24.05
C ASP A 43 -2.43 24.00 23.44
N ILE A 44 -3.46 24.48 24.13
CA ILE A 44 -4.85 24.49 23.63
C ILE A 44 -4.98 25.39 22.38
N SER A 45 -4.29 26.53 22.35
CA SER A 45 -4.30 27.46 21.22
C SER A 45 -3.66 26.87 19.96
N CYS A 46 -2.70 25.98 20.13
CA CYS A 46 -2.02 25.28 19.04
C CYS A 46 -2.93 24.21 18.44
N ALA A 47 -3.49 23.33 19.29
CA ALA A 47 -4.40 22.26 18.87
C ALA A 47 -5.62 22.79 18.10
N ARG A 48 -6.18 23.93 18.54
CA ARG A 48 -7.32 24.58 17.86
C ARG A 48 -6.95 25.14 16.48
N ARG A 49 -5.77 25.74 16.31
CA ARG A 49 -5.30 26.24 15.00
C ARG A 49 -5.05 25.12 14.00
N CYS A 50 -4.51 23.99 14.45
CA CYS A 50 -4.35 22.81 13.60
C CYS A 50 -5.70 22.26 13.10
N TRP A 51 -6.73 22.27 13.96
CA TRP A 51 -8.09 21.86 13.58
C TRP A 51 -8.74 22.81 12.57
N GLU A 52 -8.69 24.13 12.80
CA GLU A 52 -9.24 25.14 11.89
C GLU A 52 -8.55 25.12 10.51
N ALA A 53 -7.29 24.65 10.45
CA ALA A 53 -6.53 24.48 9.22
C ALA A 53 -6.67 23.08 8.56
N GLY A 54 -7.57 22.21 9.06
CA GLY A 54 -7.89 20.92 8.44
C GLY A 54 -6.89 19.78 8.71
N TRP A 55 -6.00 19.93 9.70
CA TRP A 55 -5.02 18.91 10.07
C TRP A 55 -5.66 17.89 11.02
N HIS A 56 -6.29 16.85 10.45
CA HIS A 56 -7.06 15.85 11.20
C HIS A 56 -6.28 14.57 11.58
N GLN A 57 -4.95 14.52 11.37
CA GLN A 57 -4.13 13.37 11.79
C GLN A 57 -3.37 13.66 13.09
N PRO A 58 -3.13 12.64 13.95
CA PRO A 58 -2.30 12.82 15.13
C PRO A 58 -0.82 12.96 14.72
N HIS A 59 -0.28 14.16 14.88
CA HIS A 59 1.17 14.38 14.83
C HIS A 59 1.73 14.40 16.25
N SER A 60 2.70 13.53 16.54
CA SER A 60 3.51 13.66 17.73
C SER A 60 4.34 14.94 17.62
N THR A 61 4.13 15.90 18.52
CA THR A 61 4.93 17.14 18.64
C THR A 61 6.39 16.89 19.06
N ARG A 62 6.83 15.62 19.17
CA ARG A 62 8.22 15.24 19.49
C ARG A 62 8.84 14.24 18.51
N GLY A 63 8.46 14.26 17.24
CA GLY A 63 9.23 13.56 16.19
C GLY A 63 9.47 12.05 16.42
N VAL A 64 8.63 11.37 17.21
CA VAL A 64 8.71 9.91 17.35
C VAL A 64 7.81 9.31 16.28
N GLN A 65 8.42 8.75 15.23
CA GLN A 65 7.74 7.84 14.32
C GLN A 65 7.11 6.72 15.15
N ILE A 66 5.81 6.47 14.95
CA ILE A 66 5.18 5.25 15.47
C ILE A 66 5.75 4.11 14.64
N LYS A 67 6.83 3.49 15.14
CA LYS A 67 7.32 2.22 14.60
C LYS A 67 6.19 1.21 14.69
N MET A 68 5.82 0.64 13.55
CA MET A 68 4.92 -0.50 13.49
C MET A 68 5.68 -1.73 13.99
N GLU A 69 5.77 -1.87 15.30
CA GLU A 69 6.33 -3.07 15.94
C GLU A 69 5.17 -3.98 16.37
N SER A 70 4.71 -4.82 15.45
CA SER A 70 4.49 -6.25 15.70
C SER A 70 4.02 -6.95 14.43
N GLN A 71 4.57 -8.15 14.16
CA GLN A 71 4.10 -9.07 13.12
C GLN A 71 2.60 -9.39 13.24
N ALA A 72 2.05 -9.35 14.47
CA ALA A 72 0.62 -9.48 14.74
C ALA A 72 -0.24 -8.43 14.03
N ALA A 73 0.24 -7.19 13.89
CA ALA A 73 -0.49 -6.15 13.17
C ALA A 73 -0.59 -6.42 11.67
N TYR A 74 0.43 -7.05 11.06
CA TYR A 74 0.36 -7.43 9.65
C TYR A 74 -0.52 -8.65 9.39
N ALA A 75 -0.56 -9.61 10.32
CA ALA A 75 -1.49 -10.74 10.24
C ALA A 75 -2.94 -10.26 10.19
N ASP A 76 -3.32 -9.33 11.08
CA ASP A 76 -4.67 -8.76 11.11
C ASP A 76 -4.98 -7.96 9.84
N LEU A 77 -4.05 -7.10 9.38
CA LEU A 77 -4.24 -6.32 8.15
C LEU A 77 -4.37 -7.21 6.91
N ALA A 78 -3.57 -8.28 6.81
CA ALA A 78 -3.66 -9.23 5.72
C ALA A 78 -4.99 -10.00 5.77
N ALA A 79 -5.45 -10.42 6.95
CA ALA A 79 -6.74 -11.07 7.13
C ALA A 79 -7.91 -10.14 6.72
N ASP A 80 -7.87 -8.87 7.16
CA ASP A 80 -8.85 -7.86 6.78
C ASP A 80 -8.88 -7.62 5.27
N LEU A 81 -7.71 -7.45 4.61
CA LEU A 81 -7.63 -7.27 3.17
C LEU A 81 -8.24 -8.44 2.42
N LYS A 82 -7.93 -9.68 2.84
CA LYS A 82 -8.49 -10.90 2.22
C LYS A 82 -9.99 -10.99 2.41
N ALA A 83 -10.50 -10.69 3.61
CA ALA A 83 -11.93 -10.77 3.91
C ALA A 83 -12.73 -9.68 3.17
N LEU A 84 -12.27 -8.42 3.23
CA LEU A 84 -12.97 -7.27 2.65
C LEU A 84 -13.01 -7.31 1.13
N LEU A 85 -11.94 -7.79 0.49
CA LEU A 85 -11.85 -7.89 -0.96
C LEU A 85 -12.15 -9.29 -1.50
N GLU A 86 -12.37 -10.29 -0.64
CA GLU A 86 -12.53 -11.69 -1.04
C GLU A 86 -11.35 -12.17 -1.91
N LEU A 87 -10.12 -11.93 -1.44
CA LEU A 87 -8.90 -12.29 -2.17
C LEU A 87 -8.64 -13.79 -2.10
N ASP A 88 -8.25 -14.36 -3.23
CA ASP A 88 -7.84 -15.76 -3.37
C ASP A 88 -6.30 -15.94 -3.32
N GLN A 89 -5.54 -14.86 -3.47
CA GLN A 89 -4.09 -14.85 -3.27
C GLN A 89 -3.72 -14.16 -1.94
N GLU A 90 -2.58 -14.55 -1.37
CA GLU A 90 -2.02 -13.85 -0.20
C GLU A 90 -1.53 -12.45 -0.59
N PRO A 91 -1.86 -11.39 0.17
CA PRO A 91 -1.16 -10.11 0.05
C PRO A 91 0.33 -10.30 0.33
N VAL A 92 1.18 -9.62 -0.43
CA VAL A 92 2.64 -9.74 -0.34
C VAL A 92 3.26 -8.44 0.20
N GLY A 93 4.10 -8.54 1.22
CA GLY A 93 4.92 -7.43 1.70
C GLY A 93 6.22 -7.29 0.91
N ILE A 94 6.68 -6.05 0.73
CA ILE A 94 7.98 -5.71 0.14
C ILE A 94 8.67 -4.66 1.01
N ALA A 95 9.98 -4.83 1.24
CA ALA A 95 10.83 -3.81 1.86
C ALA A 95 12.20 -3.74 1.20
N PHE A 96 12.65 -2.53 0.85
CA PHE A 96 13.95 -2.24 0.25
C PHE A 96 14.97 -1.99 1.36
N VAL A 97 15.95 -2.87 1.51
CA VAL A 97 16.85 -2.89 2.68
C VAL A 97 18.31 -2.74 2.30
N LYS A 98 19.07 -2.06 3.15
CA LYS A 98 20.54 -1.91 3.00
C LYS A 98 21.29 -3.19 3.36
N GLU A 99 20.74 -3.96 4.28
CA GLU A 99 21.33 -5.17 4.81
C GLU A 99 20.23 -6.21 5.02
N ARG A 100 20.58 -7.49 4.87
CA ARG A 100 19.67 -8.61 5.14
C ARG A 100 19.21 -8.56 6.61
N PRO A 101 17.89 -8.56 6.89
CA PRO A 101 17.41 -8.66 8.26
C PRO A 101 17.82 -9.98 8.92
N GLN A 102 18.10 -9.92 10.22
CA GLN A 102 18.42 -11.11 11.00
C GLN A 102 17.26 -12.11 10.97
N GLY A 103 17.57 -13.39 10.73
CA GLY A 103 16.57 -14.46 10.72
C GLY A 103 15.73 -14.57 9.44
N THR A 104 15.94 -13.70 8.44
CA THR A 104 15.31 -13.86 7.11
C THR A 104 16.24 -14.64 6.20
N ASP A 105 15.80 -15.72 5.56
CA ASP A 105 16.66 -16.51 4.66
C ASP A 105 16.99 -15.80 3.34
N ILE A 106 18.12 -16.15 2.73
CA ILE A 106 18.45 -15.66 1.38
C ILE A 106 17.62 -16.46 0.38
N PHE A 107 17.10 -15.80 -0.65
CA PHE A 107 16.41 -16.48 -1.73
C PHE A 107 17.36 -17.43 -2.47
N GLU A 108 17.04 -18.72 -2.39
CA GLU A 108 17.73 -19.77 -3.13
C GLU A 108 17.14 -19.93 -4.53
N GLY A 109 17.99 -20.21 -5.52
CA GLY A 109 17.57 -20.33 -6.92
C GLY A 109 17.56 -19.01 -7.70
N GLN A 110 16.82 -19.01 -8.81
CA GLN A 110 16.73 -17.90 -9.77
C GLN A 110 15.29 -17.74 -10.25
N VAL A 111 14.91 -16.52 -10.61
CA VAL A 111 13.63 -16.21 -11.27
C VAL A 111 13.89 -15.56 -12.63
N PRO A 112 12.99 -15.73 -13.61
CA PRO A 112 13.14 -15.12 -14.92
C PRO A 112 12.82 -13.62 -14.90
N SER A 113 12.09 -13.15 -13.90
CA SER A 113 11.81 -11.73 -13.73
C SER A 113 11.63 -11.27 -12.30
N SER A 114 11.83 -9.98 -12.05
CA SER A 114 11.60 -9.38 -10.73
C SER A 114 10.13 -9.49 -10.29
N CYS A 115 9.18 -9.56 -11.23
CA CYS A 115 7.76 -9.75 -10.90
C CYS A 115 7.48 -11.18 -10.40
N SER A 116 8.27 -12.18 -10.82
CA SER A 116 8.14 -13.56 -10.35
C SER A 116 8.46 -13.68 -8.85
N PHE A 117 9.29 -12.80 -8.28
CA PHE A 117 9.48 -12.77 -6.82
C PHE A 117 8.17 -12.53 -6.07
N TRP A 118 7.20 -11.83 -6.64
CA TRP A 118 5.91 -11.62 -5.98
C TRP A 118 5.12 -12.94 -5.86
N ARG A 119 5.28 -13.86 -6.82
CA ARG A 119 4.67 -15.20 -6.76
C ARG A 119 5.40 -16.10 -5.77
N GLU A 120 6.73 -16.03 -5.71
CA GLU A 120 7.52 -16.73 -4.69
C GLU A 120 7.19 -16.22 -3.29
N ALA A 121 7.00 -14.91 -3.15
CA ALA A 121 6.67 -14.25 -1.89
C ALA A 121 5.33 -14.70 -1.30
N GLU A 122 4.41 -15.22 -2.10
CA GLU A 122 3.16 -15.80 -1.58
C GLU A 122 3.41 -17.08 -0.77
N ARG A 123 4.56 -17.74 -0.98
CA ARG A 123 4.90 -19.04 -0.38
C ARG A 123 5.77 -18.93 0.87
N GLY A 124 6.48 -17.82 1.04
CA GLY A 124 7.38 -17.65 2.19
C GLY A 124 8.16 -16.35 2.16
N VAL A 125 8.75 -16.02 3.32
CA VAL A 125 9.55 -14.81 3.51
C VAL A 125 11.00 -15.09 3.12
N PHE A 126 11.60 -14.19 2.34
CA PHE A 126 13.01 -14.27 1.96
C PHE A 126 13.61 -12.90 1.64
N TYR A 127 14.93 -12.82 1.69
CA TYR A 127 15.73 -11.71 1.25
C TYR A 127 16.37 -12.04 -0.10
N ALA A 128 16.10 -11.23 -1.13
CA ALA A 128 16.74 -11.33 -2.42
C ALA A 128 17.78 -10.20 -2.57
N PRO A 129 19.09 -10.50 -2.61
CA PRO A 129 20.11 -9.49 -2.89
C PRO A 129 19.99 -8.97 -4.34
N ALA A 130 20.63 -7.84 -4.63
CA ALA A 130 20.55 -7.15 -5.92
C ALA A 130 20.77 -8.10 -7.12
N GLU A 131 21.77 -8.98 -7.02
CA GLU A 131 22.19 -9.88 -8.10
C GLU A 131 21.07 -10.83 -8.54
N LYS A 132 20.14 -11.18 -7.63
CA LYS A 132 19.00 -12.05 -7.95
C LYS A 132 17.98 -11.38 -8.87
N HIS A 133 18.04 -10.07 -9.05
CA HIS A 133 17.11 -9.30 -9.88
C HIS A 133 17.63 -9.08 -11.31
N PHE A 134 18.92 -9.32 -11.58
CA PHE A 134 19.55 -8.94 -12.85
C PHE A 134 19.08 -9.74 -14.06
N ASN A 135 18.38 -10.86 -13.84
CA ASN A 135 17.71 -11.62 -14.89
C ASN A 135 16.58 -10.83 -15.58
N CYS A 136 16.08 -9.76 -14.98
CA CYS A 136 15.16 -8.81 -15.61
C CYS A 136 15.73 -7.41 -15.56
N ALA A 137 16.43 -7.02 -16.62
CA ALA A 137 17.11 -5.73 -16.70
C ALA A 137 16.19 -4.52 -16.45
N VAL A 138 14.98 -4.52 -17.04
CA VAL A 138 13.97 -3.47 -16.80
C VAL A 138 13.50 -3.50 -15.35
N GLY A 139 13.22 -4.68 -14.79
CA GLY A 139 12.78 -4.84 -13.41
C GLY A 139 13.84 -4.37 -12.41
N ALA A 140 15.10 -4.77 -12.59
CA ALA A 140 16.22 -4.36 -11.75
C ALA A 140 16.46 -2.84 -11.80
N MET A 141 16.37 -2.23 -12.99
CA MET A 141 16.43 -0.77 -13.15
C MET A 141 15.27 -0.07 -12.42
N THR A 142 14.03 -0.52 -12.63
CA THR A 142 12.83 0.04 -11.96
C THR A 142 12.91 -0.10 -10.44
N MET A 143 13.51 -1.19 -9.95
CA MET A 143 13.75 -1.41 -8.52
C MET A 143 14.90 -0.57 -7.96
N GLY A 144 15.61 0.23 -8.77
CA GLY A 144 16.63 1.16 -8.28
C GLY A 144 18.00 0.52 -8.01
N PHE A 145 18.26 -0.68 -8.53
CA PHE A 145 19.56 -1.31 -8.44
C PHE A 145 20.58 -0.67 -9.40
N ASN A 146 21.86 -0.78 -9.07
CA ASN A 146 22.94 -0.32 -9.93
C ASN A 146 22.90 -1.06 -11.28
N ILE A 147 22.77 -0.31 -12.37
CA ILE A 147 22.60 -0.87 -13.72
C ILE A 147 23.89 -1.41 -14.32
N GLU A 148 25.06 -0.99 -13.86
CA GLU A 148 26.34 -1.31 -14.51
C GLU A 148 26.53 -2.82 -14.79
N PRO A 149 26.19 -3.76 -13.89
CA PRO A 149 26.31 -5.20 -14.15
C PRO A 149 25.41 -5.74 -15.29
N PHE A 150 24.31 -5.06 -15.62
CA PHE A 150 23.31 -5.52 -16.59
C PHE A 150 22.97 -4.47 -17.66
N LYS A 151 23.78 -3.41 -17.78
CA LYS A 151 23.55 -2.27 -18.66
C LYS A 151 23.44 -2.68 -20.13
N GLN A 152 24.30 -3.58 -20.59
CA GLN A 152 24.27 -4.04 -21.97
C GLN A 152 22.95 -4.78 -22.27
N THR A 153 22.54 -5.68 -21.38
CA THR A 153 21.25 -6.40 -21.48
C THR A 153 20.07 -5.45 -21.47
N LEU A 154 20.10 -4.42 -20.60
CA LEU A 154 19.08 -3.38 -20.56
C LEU A 154 18.98 -2.65 -21.90
N MET A 155 20.09 -2.18 -22.45
CA MET A 155 20.13 -1.45 -23.72
C MET A 155 19.64 -2.32 -24.88
N THR A 156 20.08 -3.56 -24.99
CA THR A 156 19.61 -4.50 -26.01
C THR A 156 18.11 -4.78 -25.88
N THR A 157 17.59 -4.93 -24.65
CA THR A 157 16.16 -5.15 -24.40
C THR A 157 15.33 -3.93 -24.79
N VAL A 158 15.78 -2.73 -24.38
CA VAL A 158 15.12 -1.45 -24.71
C VAL A 158 15.11 -1.23 -26.22
N GLN A 159 16.23 -1.47 -26.91
CA GLN A 159 16.31 -1.34 -28.37
C GLN A 159 15.32 -2.27 -29.07
N MET A 160 15.29 -3.56 -28.68
CA MET A 160 14.32 -4.52 -29.22
C MET A 160 12.87 -4.06 -29.02
N MET A 161 12.56 -3.52 -27.83
CA MET A 161 11.24 -2.98 -27.53
C MET A 161 10.90 -1.75 -28.37
N CYS A 162 11.86 -0.89 -28.67
CA CYS A 162 11.67 0.25 -29.58
C CYS A 162 11.45 -0.24 -31.02
N ASP A 163 12.26 -1.18 -31.50
CA ASP A 163 12.23 -1.68 -32.87
C ASP A 163 10.90 -2.37 -33.20
N CYS A 164 10.32 -3.09 -32.25
CA CYS A 164 9.01 -3.72 -32.41
C CYS A 164 7.83 -2.79 -32.07
N GLY A 165 8.09 -1.51 -31.75
CA GLY A 165 7.07 -0.53 -31.38
C GLY A 165 6.41 -0.78 -30.02
N TYR A 166 6.99 -1.64 -29.18
CA TYR A 166 6.49 -1.89 -27.83
C TYR A 166 6.62 -0.66 -26.95
N ILE A 167 7.71 0.10 -27.08
CA ILE A 167 7.94 1.38 -26.40
C ILE A 167 8.39 2.48 -27.38
N GLY A 168 7.97 3.72 -27.16
CA GLY A 168 8.39 4.87 -27.97
C GLY A 168 9.80 5.37 -27.65
N GLY A 169 10.41 6.06 -28.61
CA GLY A 169 11.70 6.73 -28.43
C GLY A 169 11.66 7.74 -27.28
N GLY A 170 12.62 7.66 -26.36
CA GLY A 170 12.72 8.54 -25.18
C GLY A 170 11.79 8.18 -24.00
N GLU A 171 10.93 7.17 -24.13
CA GLU A 171 10.20 6.62 -22.97
C GLU A 171 11.11 6.00 -21.90
N PRO A 172 12.19 5.25 -22.23
CA PRO A 172 13.02 4.56 -21.23
C PRO A 172 13.58 5.48 -20.14
N GLU A 173 13.95 6.71 -20.52
CA GLU A 173 14.54 7.72 -19.62
C GLU A 173 13.53 8.25 -18.59
N LYS A 174 12.23 8.08 -18.85
CA LYS A 174 11.13 8.56 -18.00
C LYS A 174 10.56 7.46 -17.11
N ILE A 175 11.04 6.23 -17.24
CA ILE A 175 10.58 5.10 -16.43
C ILE A 175 10.90 5.39 -14.96
N PRO A 176 9.89 5.46 -14.07
CA PRO A 176 10.12 5.70 -12.65
C PRO A 176 10.97 4.59 -12.03
N THR A 177 11.89 4.96 -11.14
CA THR A 177 12.76 4.03 -10.41
C THR A 177 12.68 4.26 -8.92
N VAL A 178 12.87 3.19 -8.13
CA VAL A 178 12.98 3.31 -6.68
C VAL A 178 14.28 4.03 -6.35
N LYS A 179 14.27 4.88 -5.33
CA LYS A 179 15.48 5.60 -4.91
C LYS A 179 16.58 4.60 -4.54
N ALA A 180 17.75 4.77 -5.16
CA ALA A 180 18.92 3.94 -4.93
C ALA A 180 19.41 3.99 -3.46
N GLY A 181 20.25 3.01 -3.10
CA GLY A 181 20.91 2.94 -1.80
C GLY A 181 20.48 1.76 -0.93
N HIS A 182 19.79 0.77 -1.50
CA HIS A 182 19.49 -0.53 -0.90
C HIS A 182 20.34 -1.61 -1.58
N SER A 183 20.59 -2.71 -0.87
CA SER A 183 21.44 -3.84 -1.33
C SER A 183 20.62 -5.06 -1.72
N GLY A 184 19.34 -5.08 -1.35
CA GLY A 184 18.40 -6.12 -1.69
C GLY A 184 16.99 -5.78 -1.23
N ILE A 185 16.10 -6.74 -1.41
CA ILE A 185 14.67 -6.58 -1.12
C ILE A 185 14.21 -7.78 -0.31
N VAL A 186 13.44 -7.52 0.74
CA VAL A 186 12.72 -8.53 1.50
C VAL A 186 11.34 -8.68 0.91
N TYR A 187 10.97 -9.92 0.64
CA TYR A 187 9.67 -10.31 0.13
C TYR A 187 9.04 -11.33 1.08
N GLY A 188 7.72 -11.39 1.11
CA GLY A 188 7.01 -12.48 1.77
C GLY A 188 5.52 -12.23 1.93
N PRO A 189 4.76 -13.20 2.45
CA PRO A 189 3.35 -13.01 2.73
C PRO A 189 3.21 -11.89 3.75
N LEU A 190 2.31 -10.94 3.52
CA LEU A 190 2.15 -9.77 4.40
C LEU A 190 1.90 -10.23 5.84
N LYS A 191 1.06 -11.25 6.04
CA LYS A 191 0.74 -11.83 7.36
C LYS A 191 1.96 -12.29 8.17
N ASP A 192 3.03 -12.69 7.50
CA ASP A 192 4.25 -13.23 8.10
C ASP A 192 5.43 -12.25 7.99
N PHE A 193 5.19 -11.03 7.50
CA PHE A 193 6.26 -10.11 7.12
C PHE A 193 7.05 -9.61 8.35
N PRO A 194 8.39 -9.78 8.39
CA PRO A 194 9.15 -9.72 9.64
C PRO A 194 9.62 -8.31 10.02
N ILE A 195 9.51 -7.35 9.10
CA ILE A 195 10.00 -5.98 9.25
C ILE A 195 8.94 -5.00 8.76
N GLN A 196 9.18 -3.70 8.92
CA GLN A 196 8.28 -2.69 8.34
C GLN A 196 8.30 -2.82 6.81
N ALA A 197 7.14 -3.17 6.24
CA ALA A 197 6.92 -3.18 4.80
C ALA A 197 6.92 -1.74 4.25
N ASP A 198 7.62 -1.53 3.14
CA ASP A 198 7.54 -0.31 2.35
C ASP A 198 6.30 -0.32 1.46
N LEU A 199 5.90 -1.51 0.98
CA LEU A 199 4.74 -1.74 0.12
C LEU A 199 4.01 -3.04 0.50
N ALA A 200 2.71 -3.09 0.23
CA ALA A 200 1.97 -4.34 0.10
C ALA A 200 1.40 -4.48 -1.32
N LEU A 201 1.54 -5.67 -1.90
CA LEU A 201 1.07 -6.02 -3.23
C LEU A 201 -0.12 -6.95 -3.13
N LEU A 202 -1.13 -6.72 -3.96
CA LEU A 202 -2.31 -7.59 -4.05
C LEU A 202 -2.62 -7.90 -5.51
N TRP A 203 -3.03 -9.13 -5.78
CA TRP A 203 -3.68 -9.48 -7.03
C TRP A 203 -5.18 -9.25 -6.88
N VAL A 204 -5.74 -8.36 -7.69
CA VAL A 204 -7.14 -7.93 -7.57
C VAL A 204 -7.88 -8.05 -8.89
N LYS A 205 -9.15 -8.46 -8.83
CA LYS A 205 -10.11 -8.36 -9.94
C LYS A 205 -10.54 -6.90 -10.14
N PRO A 206 -11.11 -6.53 -11.30
CA PRO A 206 -11.61 -5.17 -11.56
C PRO A 206 -12.53 -4.61 -10.47
N ARG A 207 -13.49 -5.40 -9.97
CA ARG A 207 -14.38 -5.00 -8.87
C ARG A 207 -13.62 -4.72 -7.57
N GLN A 208 -12.62 -5.54 -7.24
CA GLN A 208 -11.79 -5.36 -6.04
C GLN A 208 -10.91 -4.11 -6.19
N GLY A 209 -10.36 -3.88 -7.38
CA GLY A 209 -9.62 -2.66 -7.72
C GLY A 209 -10.48 -1.39 -7.62
N MET A 210 -11.76 -1.45 -8.02
CA MET A 210 -12.73 -0.36 -7.84
C MET A 210 -12.89 -0.01 -6.35
N LEU A 211 -13.12 -1.01 -5.49
CA LEU A 211 -13.25 -0.80 -4.04
C LEU A 211 -11.98 -0.18 -3.43
N LEU A 212 -10.80 -0.65 -3.85
CA LEU A 212 -9.53 -0.07 -3.42
C LEU A 212 -9.34 1.37 -3.91
N ASN A 213 -9.79 1.68 -5.13
CA ASN A 213 -9.75 3.03 -5.69
C ASN A 213 -10.61 4.00 -4.88
N GLU A 214 -11.86 3.61 -4.61
CA GLU A 214 -12.78 4.37 -3.76
C GLU A 214 -12.23 4.56 -2.34
N ALA A 215 -11.74 3.48 -1.72
CA ALA A 215 -11.15 3.51 -0.38
C ALA A 215 -9.86 4.35 -0.31
N SER A 216 -9.21 4.59 -1.44
CA SER A 216 -8.03 5.44 -1.54
C SER A 216 -8.35 6.90 -1.91
N GLY A 217 -9.64 7.28 -1.89
CA GLY A 217 -10.11 8.63 -2.17
C GLY A 217 -10.41 8.90 -3.65
N GLY A 218 -10.30 7.90 -4.52
CA GLY A 218 -10.47 8.07 -5.97
C GLY A 218 -11.90 8.33 -6.44
N ALA A 219 -12.89 8.19 -5.55
CA ALA A 219 -14.30 8.51 -5.83
C ALA A 219 -14.82 9.71 -5.01
N ASP A 220 -13.95 10.40 -4.28
CA ASP A 220 -14.31 11.68 -3.66
C ASP A 220 -14.14 12.81 -4.69
N TRP A 221 -15.23 13.17 -5.36
CA TRP A 221 -15.24 14.26 -6.35
C TRP A 221 -15.07 15.66 -5.74
N SER A 222 -15.05 15.79 -4.42
CA SER A 222 -14.82 17.06 -3.73
C SER A 222 -13.36 17.30 -3.34
N ARG A 223 -12.54 16.23 -3.25
CA ARG A 223 -11.18 16.29 -2.68
C ARG A 223 -10.15 15.36 -3.34
N GLY A 224 -10.59 14.42 -4.17
CA GLY A 224 -9.80 13.28 -4.61
C GLY A 224 -9.28 13.36 -6.04
N SER A 225 -8.18 12.64 -6.28
CA SER A 225 -7.73 12.22 -7.62
C SER A 225 -7.87 10.70 -7.69
N PRO A 226 -8.52 10.12 -8.72
CA PRO A 226 -8.60 8.67 -8.91
C PRO A 226 -7.24 7.99 -8.80
N LEU A 227 -7.19 6.75 -8.29
CA LEU A 227 -5.94 5.99 -8.35
C LEU A 227 -5.48 5.86 -9.81
N PRO A 228 -4.23 6.19 -10.11
CA PRO A 228 -3.67 5.95 -11.43
C PRO A 228 -3.73 4.46 -11.77
N VAL A 229 -4.20 4.16 -12.97
CA VAL A 229 -4.17 2.81 -13.55
C VAL A 229 -3.06 2.78 -14.59
N LEU A 230 -1.99 2.06 -14.27
CA LEU A 230 -0.78 2.00 -15.08
C LEU A 230 -0.83 0.81 -16.04
N GLY A 231 -0.30 1.01 -17.25
CA GLY A 231 -0.05 -0.05 -18.20
C GLY A 231 1.32 -0.70 -18.00
N ARG A 232 2.29 -0.27 -18.81
CA ARG A 232 3.67 -0.78 -18.82
C ARG A 232 4.70 0.26 -18.36
N PRO A 233 5.84 -0.18 -17.81
CA PRO A 233 6.07 -1.48 -17.18
C PRO A 233 5.29 -1.63 -15.87
N ALA A 234 4.74 -2.81 -15.56
CA ALA A 234 3.93 -2.98 -14.35
C ALA A 234 4.72 -2.75 -13.06
N CYS A 235 6.00 -3.11 -13.04
CA CYS A 235 6.89 -2.87 -11.92
C CYS A 235 7.04 -1.39 -11.55
N THR A 236 6.66 -0.44 -12.43
CA THR A 236 6.70 1.00 -12.10
C THR A 236 5.64 1.43 -11.08
N ALA A 237 4.63 0.59 -10.83
CA ALA A 237 3.67 0.82 -9.74
C ALA A 237 4.36 0.90 -8.37
N LEU A 238 5.46 0.17 -8.17
CA LEU A 238 6.24 0.18 -6.92
C LEU A 238 6.89 1.55 -6.64
N PRO A 239 7.78 2.08 -7.52
CA PRO A 239 8.39 3.38 -7.29
C PRO A 239 7.39 4.53 -7.27
N LEU A 240 6.32 4.47 -8.07
CA LEU A 240 5.27 5.50 -8.04
C LEU A 240 4.52 5.49 -6.71
N ALA A 241 4.15 4.32 -6.19
CA ALA A 241 3.47 4.22 -4.91
C ALA A 241 4.34 4.74 -3.75
N LEU A 242 5.65 4.45 -3.80
CA LEU A 242 6.61 4.98 -2.83
C LEU A 242 6.78 6.50 -2.93
N ALA A 243 7.00 7.02 -4.14
CA ALA A 243 7.30 8.44 -4.35
C ALA A 243 6.12 9.35 -4.04
N GLN A 244 4.90 8.89 -4.33
CA GLN A 244 3.68 9.68 -4.14
C GLN A 244 3.00 9.39 -2.80
N ALA A 245 3.45 8.37 -2.07
CA ALA A 245 2.74 7.83 -0.92
C ALA A 245 1.25 7.65 -1.26
N GLN A 246 0.97 6.93 -2.34
CA GLN A 246 -0.39 6.70 -2.82
C GLN A 246 -0.49 5.28 -3.37
N ALA A 247 -1.65 4.64 -3.22
CA ALA A 247 -1.88 3.35 -3.86
C ALA A 247 -1.84 3.47 -5.40
N MET A 248 -1.34 2.42 -6.05
CA MET A 248 -1.27 2.34 -7.52
C MET A 248 -1.99 1.08 -7.98
N LEU A 249 -2.67 1.17 -9.13
CA LEU A 249 -3.16 0.01 -9.85
C LEU A 249 -2.31 -0.17 -11.11
N SER A 250 -2.01 -1.41 -11.49
CA SER A 250 -1.43 -1.75 -12.78
C SER A 250 -2.22 -2.86 -13.45
N LEU A 251 -2.54 -2.64 -14.73
CA LEU A 251 -3.14 -3.66 -15.59
C LEU A 251 -2.17 -4.80 -15.94
N GLY A 252 -0.90 -4.72 -15.55
CA GLY A 252 0.10 -5.72 -15.89
C GLY A 252 0.62 -5.59 -17.32
N CYS A 253 1.92 -5.40 -17.47
CA CYS A 253 2.57 -5.48 -18.77
C CYS A 253 2.69 -6.93 -19.24
N LEU A 254 2.96 -7.11 -20.54
CA LEU A 254 3.12 -8.43 -21.15
C LEU A 254 4.14 -9.29 -20.38
N GLY A 255 5.32 -8.73 -20.08
CA GLY A 255 6.34 -9.44 -19.31
C GLY A 255 5.88 -9.88 -17.92
N MET A 256 5.21 -9.00 -17.16
CA MET A 256 4.67 -9.37 -15.85
C MET A 256 3.70 -10.56 -15.98
N ARG A 257 2.74 -10.48 -16.91
CA ARG A 257 1.74 -11.53 -17.12
C ARG A 257 2.36 -12.85 -17.56
N THR A 258 3.36 -12.81 -18.44
CA THR A 258 4.10 -14.01 -18.87
C THR A 258 4.83 -14.68 -17.71
N PHE A 259 5.54 -13.92 -16.88
CA PHE A 259 6.40 -14.51 -15.85
C PHE A 259 5.71 -14.80 -14.51
N THR A 260 4.57 -14.17 -14.23
CA THR A 260 3.78 -14.48 -13.02
C THR A 260 2.67 -15.48 -13.28
N GLU A 261 2.32 -15.73 -14.55
CA GLU A 261 1.20 -16.56 -14.99
C GLU A 261 -0.14 -16.17 -14.30
N ILE A 262 -0.25 -14.93 -13.85
CA ILE A 262 -1.44 -14.44 -13.17
C ILE A 262 -2.63 -14.41 -14.14
N GLY A 263 -3.82 -14.74 -13.63
CA GLY A 263 -5.06 -14.76 -14.40
C GLY A 263 -5.31 -13.47 -15.19
N SER A 264 -5.93 -13.60 -16.36
CA SER A 264 -6.27 -12.45 -17.24
C SER A 264 -7.24 -11.46 -16.58
N ASP A 265 -8.04 -11.94 -15.63
CA ASP A 265 -8.99 -11.16 -14.83
C ASP A 265 -8.34 -10.49 -13.60
N ARG A 266 -7.02 -10.58 -13.43
CA ARG A 266 -6.28 -9.93 -12.34
C ARG A 266 -5.51 -8.68 -12.81
N MET A 267 -5.38 -7.75 -11.87
CA MET A 267 -4.56 -6.54 -11.90
C MET A 267 -3.66 -6.56 -10.66
N LEU A 268 -2.56 -5.80 -10.71
CA LEU A 268 -1.71 -5.56 -9.55
C LEU A 268 -2.18 -4.31 -8.81
N ALA A 269 -2.46 -4.42 -7.52
CA ALA A 269 -2.57 -3.28 -6.61
C ALA A 269 -1.29 -3.17 -5.78
N VAL A 270 -0.78 -1.95 -5.62
CA VAL A 270 0.41 -1.65 -4.82
C VAL A 270 0.03 -0.58 -3.81
N LEU A 271 0.09 -0.92 -2.53
CA LEU A 271 -0.29 -0.06 -1.42
C LEU A 271 0.95 0.39 -0.65
N PRO A 272 1.12 1.68 -0.31
CA PRO A 272 2.20 2.15 0.54
C PRO A 272 2.08 1.53 1.94
N GLY A 273 3.15 0.91 2.42
CA GLY A 273 3.19 0.22 3.71
C GLY A 273 2.77 1.10 4.89
N ALA A 274 3.22 2.36 4.89
CA ALA A 274 2.87 3.35 5.90
C ALA A 274 1.38 3.74 5.93
N GLN A 275 0.61 3.47 4.87
CA GLN A 275 -0.80 3.82 4.75
C GLN A 275 -1.75 2.63 4.85
N LEU A 276 -1.22 1.40 4.99
CA LEU A 276 -2.03 0.18 4.97
C LEU A 276 -3.17 0.20 5.97
N GLN A 277 -2.89 0.60 7.22
CA GLN A 277 -3.90 0.65 8.27
C GLN A 277 -5.04 1.63 7.93
N GLU A 278 -4.70 2.80 7.39
CA GLU A 278 -5.67 3.82 7.01
C GLU A 278 -6.50 3.39 5.79
N ILE A 279 -5.85 2.78 4.80
CA ILE A 279 -6.51 2.22 3.62
C ILE A 279 -7.48 1.11 4.02
N VAL A 280 -7.07 0.18 4.88
CA VAL A 280 -7.95 -0.91 5.37
C VAL A 280 -9.15 -0.36 6.14
N ALA A 281 -8.94 0.65 6.99
CA ALA A 281 -10.03 1.29 7.72
C ALA A 281 -11.06 1.93 6.78
N ARG A 282 -10.61 2.67 5.75
CA ARG A 282 -11.49 3.24 4.72
C ARG A 282 -12.17 2.15 3.90
N LEU A 283 -11.44 1.11 3.52
CA LEU A 283 -11.95 0.01 2.73
C LEU A 283 -13.12 -0.70 3.41
N ARG A 284 -13.07 -0.86 4.75
CA ARG A 284 -14.20 -1.40 5.52
C ARG A 284 -15.48 -0.59 5.34
N ALA A 285 -15.38 0.74 5.40
CA ALA A 285 -16.52 1.62 5.17
C ALA A 285 -16.98 1.58 3.69
N THR A 286 -16.05 1.56 2.75
CA THR A 286 -16.34 1.48 1.30
C THR A 286 -17.06 0.19 0.93
N VAL A 287 -16.61 -0.97 1.45
CA VAL A 287 -17.23 -2.27 1.19
C VAL A 287 -18.67 -2.30 1.71
N GLU A 288 -18.89 -1.78 2.91
CA GLU A 288 -20.24 -1.72 3.49
C GLU A 288 -21.16 -0.79 2.70
N ALA A 289 -20.69 0.41 2.32
CA ALA A 289 -21.45 1.31 1.46
C ALA A 289 -21.81 0.68 0.11
N ASN A 290 -20.85 -0.02 -0.51
CA ASN A 290 -21.08 -0.75 -1.76
C ASN A 290 -22.09 -1.88 -1.59
N ARG A 291 -22.08 -2.60 -0.46
CA ARG A 291 -23.07 -3.64 -0.15
C ARG A 291 -24.48 -3.06 -0.06
N THR A 292 -24.67 -1.98 0.70
CA THR A 292 -25.96 -1.29 0.81
C THR A 292 -26.45 -0.81 -0.56
N MET A 293 -25.58 -0.18 -1.36
CA MET A 293 -25.97 0.28 -2.69
C MET A 293 -26.29 -0.86 -3.65
N ALA A 294 -25.57 -1.99 -3.57
CA ALA A 294 -25.87 -3.17 -4.38
C ALA A 294 -27.28 -3.72 -4.08
N GLU A 295 -27.72 -3.72 -2.82
CA GLU A 295 -29.08 -4.13 -2.44
C GLU A 295 -30.12 -3.21 -3.06
N VAL A 296 -29.93 -1.88 -2.94
CA VAL A 296 -30.81 -0.86 -3.54
C VAL A 296 -30.89 -1.04 -5.06
N TYR A 297 -29.75 -1.15 -5.73
CA TYR A 297 -29.70 -1.30 -7.19
C TYR A 297 -30.32 -2.62 -7.66
N ASN A 298 -30.15 -3.71 -6.92
CA ASN A 298 -30.79 -4.98 -7.26
C ASN A 298 -32.32 -4.92 -7.09
N ALA A 299 -32.82 -4.26 -6.04
CA ALA A 299 -34.25 -4.04 -5.86
C ALA A 299 -34.84 -3.21 -7.02
N SER A 300 -34.18 -2.10 -7.37
CA SER A 300 -34.59 -1.26 -8.51
C SER A 300 -34.59 -2.02 -9.84
N LYS A 301 -33.55 -2.84 -10.09
CA LYS A 301 -33.45 -3.69 -11.28
C LYS A 301 -34.60 -4.71 -11.35
N ALA A 302 -34.96 -5.33 -10.23
CA ALA A 302 -36.06 -6.29 -10.16
C ALA A 302 -37.43 -5.62 -10.40
N ALA A 303 -37.65 -4.43 -9.85
CA ALA A 303 -38.88 -3.66 -10.06
C ALA A 303 -39.08 -3.28 -11.54
N PHE A 304 -38.00 -2.86 -12.21
CA PHE A 304 -38.04 -2.55 -13.63
C PHE A 304 -38.37 -3.77 -14.50
N ALA A 305 -37.76 -4.93 -14.21
CA ALA A 305 -38.04 -6.18 -14.93
C ALA A 305 -39.48 -6.70 -14.74
N GLY A 306 -40.17 -6.28 -13.67
CA GLY A 306 -41.56 -6.65 -13.37
C GLY A 306 -42.63 -5.71 -13.96
N THR A 307 -42.24 -4.64 -14.66
CA THR A 307 -43.19 -3.71 -15.28
C THR A 307 -43.48 -4.18 -16.71
N PRO A 308 -44.72 -4.61 -17.05
CA PRO A 308 -45.07 -4.97 -18.43
C PRO A 308 -44.90 -3.76 -19.36
N ALA A 309 -44.36 -4.02 -20.56
CA ALA A 309 -44.03 -3.03 -21.58
C ALA A 309 -45.26 -2.27 -22.10
#